data_AF-A0A0K9CNG4-F1
#
_entry.id   AF-A0A0K9CNG4-F1
#
_cell.length_a   1.000
_cell.length_b   1.000
_cell.length_c   1.000
_cell.angle_alpha   90.00
_cell.angle_beta   90.00
_cell.angle_gamma   90.00
#
_symmetry.space_group_name_H-M   'P 1'
#
loop_
_entity.id
_entity.type
_entity.pdbx_description
1 polymer ?
#
loop_
_entity_poly.entity_id
_entity_poly.type
_entity_poly.pdbx_seq_one_letter_code
_entity_poly.pdbx_strand_id
1 'polypeptide(L)' 'TCSSCGNIKATLKLSERIYHCECCGLEIDRDYNASINILRKGLEILKEEKVS' A
#
# COMPACT_ATOMS: atom_id res chain seq x y z
N THR A 1 -0.58 -4.60 0.65
CA THR A 1 0.76 -4.24 0.18
C THR A 1 1.36 -3.19 1.10
N CYS A 2 2.64 -3.31 1.46
CA CYS A 2 3.33 -2.30 2.23
C CYS A 2 3.61 -1.08 1.35
N SER A 3 3.17 0.10 1.78
CA SER A 3 3.46 1.35 1.08
C SER A 3 4.92 1.79 1.21
N SER A 4 5.74 1.16 2.06
CA SER A 4 7.18 1.45 2.12
C SER A 4 7.98 0.56 1.17
N CYS A 5 7.84 -0.77 1.30
CA CYS A 5 8.72 -1.73 0.61
C CYS A 5 8.03 -2.61 -0.45
N GLY A 6 6.71 -2.50 -0.63
CA GLY A 6 5.97 -3.32 -1.60
C GLY A 6 5.64 -4.75 -1.14
N ASN A 7 6.10 -5.19 0.04
CA ASN A 7 5.79 -6.52 0.56
C ASN A 7 4.26 -6.77 0.64
N ILE A 8 3.81 -7.94 0.22
CA ILE A 8 2.39 -8.33 0.24
C ILE A 8 2.11 -9.13 1.51
N LYS A 9 1.21 -8.61 2.36
CA LYS A 9 0.72 -9.35 3.52
C LYS A 9 -0.47 -10.21 3.08
N ALA A 10 -0.38 -11.53 3.23
CA ALA A 10 -1.40 -12.46 2.77
C ALA A 10 -2.73 -12.35 3.55
N THR A 11 -2.64 -12.07 4.84
CA THR A 11 -3.79 -11.93 5.74
C THR A 11 -3.73 -10.63 6.53
N LEU A 12 -4.86 -9.93 6.58
CA LEU A 12 -5.06 -8.75 7.41
C LEU A 12 -6.56 -8.61 7.70
N LYS A 13 -6.94 -8.66 8.96
CA LYS A 13 -8.33 -8.55 9.39
C LYS A 13 -8.79 -7.09 9.35
N LEU A 14 -10.07 -6.87 9.06
CA LEU A 14 -10.68 -5.54 9.11
C LEU A 14 -10.68 -4.91 10.51
N SER A 15 -10.58 -5.73 11.55
CA SER A 15 -10.42 -5.27 12.93
C SER A 15 -9.01 -4.73 13.22
N GLU A 16 -8.00 -5.11 12.44
CA GLU A 16 -6.63 -4.60 12.59
C GLU A 16 -6.57 -3.20 11.97
N ARG A 17 -6.54 -2.17 12.82
CA ARG A 17 -6.48 -0.76 12.41
C ARG A 17 -5.05 -0.29 12.14
N ILE A 18 -4.07 -0.93 12.75
CA ILE A 18 -2.64 -0.67 12.51
C ILE A 18 -2.09 -1.73 11.56
N TYR A 19 -1.46 -1.28 10.50
CA TYR A 19 -0.69 -2.11 9.58
C TYR A 19 0.76 -2.14 10.04
N HIS A 20 1.25 -3.34 10.38
CA HIS A 20 2.67 -3.61 10.64
C HIS A 20 3.26 -4.43 9.49
N CYS A 21 4.43 -4.01 8.99
CA CYS A 21 5.15 -4.70 7.93
C CYS A 21 6.36 -5.47 8.46
N GLU A 22 6.25 -6.80 8.51
CA GLU A 22 7.34 -7.70 8.94
C GLU A 22 8.63 -7.60 8.09
N CYS A 23 8.56 -7.03 6.89
CA CYS A 23 9.69 -6.94 5.97
C CYS A 23 10.55 -5.68 6.18
N CYS A 24 9.94 -4.55 6.56
CA CYS A 24 10.65 -3.26 6.65
C CYS A 24 10.38 -2.49 7.95
N GLY A 25 9.56 -3.03 8.86
CA GLY A 25 9.23 -2.41 10.14
C GLY A 25 8.27 -1.21 10.05
N LEU A 26 7.66 -0.93 8.88
CA LEU A 26 6.66 0.13 8.76
C LEU A 26 5.46 -0.18 9.68
N GLU A 27 5.08 0.80 10.51
CA GLU A 27 3.89 0.74 11.36
C GLU A 27 3.06 2.02 11.18
N ILE A 28 1.90 1.90 10.54
CA ILE A 28 1.00 3.02 10.24
C ILE A 28 -0.46 2.56 10.25
N ASP A 29 -1.42 3.48 10.28
CA ASP A 29 -2.84 3.13 10.07
C ASP A 29 -3.02 2.37 8.74
N ARG A 30 -3.81 1.29 8.79
CA ARG A 30 -4.04 0.41 7.64
C ARG A 30 -4.69 1.13 6.47
N ASP A 31 -5.68 1.96 6.74
CA ASP A 31 -6.44 2.63 5.69
C ASP A 31 -5.59 3.73 5.06
N TYR A 32 -4.72 4.38 5.85
CA TYR A 32 -3.68 5.27 5.31
C TYR A 32 -2.62 4.52 4.47
N ASN A 33 -2.16 3.34 4.90
CA ASN A 33 -1.29 2.50 4.07
C ASN A 33 -1.95 2.14 2.73
N ALA A 34 -3.24 1.80 2.77
CA ALA A 34 -4.02 1.48 1.57
C ALA A 34 -4.19 2.68 0.64
N SER A 35 -4.48 3.88 1.17
CA SER A 35 -4.66 5.09 0.35
C SER A 35 -3.38 5.47 -0.41
N ILE A 36 -2.20 5.31 0.21
CA ILE A 36 -0.91 5.51 -0.47
C ILE A 36 -0.75 4.55 -1.64
N ASN A 37 -1.09 3.27 -1.46
CA ASN A 37 -1.02 2.28 -2.53
C ASN A 37 -1.99 2.60 -3.68
N ILE A 38 -3.23 3.03 -3.36
CA ILE A 38 -4.24 3.43 -4.36
C ILE A 38 -3.74 4.64 -5.16
N LEU A 39 -3.22 5.68 -4.48
CA LEU A 39 -2.66 6.87 -5.13
C LEU A 39 -1.54 6.48 -6.12
N ARG A 40 -0.59 5.65 -5.68
CA ARG A 40 0.50 5.20 -6.54
C ARG A 40 0.02 4.45 -7.78
N LYS A 41 -0.98 3.57 -7.63
CA LYS A 41 -1.57 2.86 -8.78
C LYS A 41 -2.26 3.81 -9.75
N GLY A 42 -3.01 4.80 -9.24
CA GLY A 42 -3.60 5.83 -10.08
C GLY A 42 -2.56 6.63 -10.86
N LEU A 43 -1.45 7.01 -10.22
CA LEU A 43 -0.35 7.72 -10.89
C LEU A 43 0.39 6.86 -11.93
N GLU A 44 0.51 5.54 -11.70
CA GLU A 44 1.08 4.59 -12.67
C GLU A 44 0.23 4.53 -13.94
N ILE A 45 -1.09 4.36 -13.78
CA ILE A 45 -2.06 4.33 -14.91
C ILE A 45 -1.98 5.63 -15.72
N LEU A 46 -1.97 6.80 -15.06
CA LEU A 46 -1.85 8.09 -15.74
C LEU A 46 -0.53 8.27 -16.50
N LYS A 47 0.55 7.60 -16.07
CA LYS A 47 1.82 7.63 -16.80
C LYS A 47 1.74 6.74 -18.04
N GLU A 48 1.13 5.56 -17.94
CA GLU A 48 0.93 4.64 -19.06
C GLU A 48 0.08 5.29 -20.17
N GLU A 49 -1.02 5.97 -19.81
CA GLU A 49 -1.88 6.71 -20.76
C GLU A 49 -1.14 7.85 -21.50
N LYS A 50 -0.12 8.46 -20.88
CA LYS A 50 0.67 9.53 -21.50
C LYS A 50 1.81 9.02 -22.40
N VAL A 51 2.11 7.73 -22.33
CA VAL A 51 3.18 7.07 -23.12
C VAL A 51 2.59 6.26 -24.29
N SER A 52 1.27 6.01 -24.25
CA SER A 52 0.44 5.54 -25.37
C SER A 52 0.15 6.64 -26.39
#